data_AF-A0A0G4M090-F1
#
_entry.id   AF-A0A0G4M090-F1
#
_cell.length_a   1.000
_cell.length_b   1.000
_cell.length_c   1.000
_cell.angle_alpha   90.00
_cell.angle_beta   90.00
_cell.angle_gamma   90.00
#
_symmetry.space_group_name_H-M   'P 1'
#
loop_
_entity.id
_entity.type
_entity.pdbx_description
1 polymer ?
#
loop_
_entity_poly.entity_id
_entity_poly.type
_entity_poly.pdbx_seq_one_letter_code
_entity_poly.pdbx_strand_id
1 'polypeptide(L)'
;QLFRSTDSGATWSQIWTWANYPEINAKYKIDTPKAPWINHDFIAVDSKKLGWMIESLEINPFDSDHWLYGTGLTVFGGHDLTNWDSNATINIESLADGIEEFA
;
A
#
# COMPACT_ATOMS: atom_id res chain seq x y z
N GLN A 1 3.33 -7.69 -1.24
CA GLN A 1 4.66 -7.21 -1.69
C GLN A 1 4.41 -6.36 -2.92
N LEU A 2 5.04 -5.20 -3.02
CA LEU A 2 4.93 -4.30 -4.17
C LEU A 2 6.35 -3.91 -4.62
N PHE A 3 6.55 -3.77 -5.92
CA PHE A 3 7.85 -3.44 -6.51
C PHE A 3 7.75 -2.15 -7.32
N ARG A 4 8.78 -1.31 -7.23
CA ARG A 4 8.87 -0.07 -8.01
C ARG A 4 10.22 0.02 -8.71
N SER A 5 10.18 0.32 -10.00
CA SER A 5 11.34 0.65 -10.84
C SER A 5 11.14 2.03 -11.44
N THR A 6 12.22 2.81 -11.50
CA THR A 6 12.28 4.12 -12.16
C THR A 6 13.24 4.14 -13.36
N ASP A 7 13.74 2.96 -13.74
CA ASP A 7 14.77 2.75 -14.76
C ASP A 7 14.34 1.69 -15.80
N SER A 8 13.05 1.70 -16.16
CA SER A 8 12.46 0.78 -17.14
C SER A 8 12.63 -0.71 -16.79
N GLY A 9 12.65 -1.04 -15.49
CA GLY A 9 12.72 -2.40 -14.98
C GLY A 9 14.12 -2.97 -14.83
N ALA A 10 15.18 -2.16 -15.02
CA ALA A 10 16.56 -2.60 -14.85
C ALA A 10 16.88 -2.91 -13.38
N THR A 11 16.36 -2.09 -12.45
CA THR A 11 16.40 -2.35 -11.02
C THR A 11 15.03 -2.16 -10.37
N TRP A 12 14.81 -2.87 -9.27
CA TRP A 12 13.55 -2.84 -8.53
C TRP A 12 13.81 -2.63 -7.05
N SER A 13 13.01 -1.76 -6.45
CA SER A 13 12.95 -1.59 -5.00
C SER A 13 11.66 -2.23 -4.48
N GLN A 14 11.75 -2.84 -3.29
CA GLN A 14 10.63 -3.49 -2.62
C GLN A 14 10.03 -2.53 -1.60
N ILE A 15 8.70 -2.56 -1.45
CA ILE A 15 8.01 -1.72 -0.47
C ILE A 15 8.33 -2.13 0.98
N TRP A 16 8.79 -3.38 1.16
CA TRP A 16 9.42 -3.83 2.40
C TRP A 16 10.48 -4.90 2.12
N THR A 17 11.47 -4.98 3.00
CA THR A 17 12.50 -6.03 3.01
C THR A 17 12.63 -6.65 4.39
N TRP A 18 13.22 -7.84 4.49
CA TRP A 18 13.59 -8.40 5.79
C TRP A 18 14.66 -7.54 6.47
N ALA A 19 14.47 -7.29 7.76
CA ALA A 19 15.54 -6.88 8.65
C ALA A 19 16.14 -8.15 9.28
N ASN A 20 16.21 -8.21 10.62
CA ASN A 20 16.46 -9.47 11.32
C ASN A 20 15.14 -10.20 11.51
N TYR A 21 14.93 -11.31 10.81
CA TYR A 21 13.68 -12.07 10.90
C TYR A 21 13.27 -12.30 12.37
N PRO A 22 12.01 -12.01 12.75
CA PRO A 22 10.84 -11.73 11.89
C PRO A 22 10.59 -10.25 11.56
N GLU A 23 11.51 -9.34 11.90
CA GLU A 23 11.34 -7.90 11.66
C GLU A 23 11.47 -7.55 10.17
N ILE A 24 10.73 -6.52 9.74
CA ILE A 24 10.78 -5.97 8.38
C ILE A 24 11.17 -4.51 8.40
N ASN A 25 11.90 -4.09 7.37
CA ASN A 25 12.07 -2.68 7.03
C ASN A 25 10.95 -2.28 6.08
N ALA A 26 9.90 -1.65 6.59
CA ALA A 26 8.78 -1.16 5.80
C ALA A 26 9.04 0.26 5.28
N LYS A 27 8.81 0.49 3.99
CA LYS A 27 8.81 1.83 3.37
C LYS A 27 7.44 2.49 3.40
N TYR A 28 6.51 1.98 4.22
CA TYR A 28 5.14 2.46 4.26
C TYR A 28 4.61 2.54 5.69
N LYS A 29 3.62 3.41 5.88
CA LYS A 29 2.66 3.36 6.98
C LYS A 29 1.28 3.11 6.40
N ILE A 30 0.43 2.41 7.14
CA ILE A 30 -0.98 2.19 6.79
C ILE A 30 -1.84 2.77 7.90
N ASP A 31 -2.87 3.53 7.51
CA ASP A 31 -3.97 3.94 8.38
C ASP A 31 -5.33 3.76 7.67
N THR A 32 -6.43 3.71 8.42
CA THR A 32 -7.78 3.50 7.86
C THR A 32 -8.81 4.37 8.57
N PRO A 33 -8.64 5.71 8.60
CA PRO A 33 -9.49 6.59 9.41
C PRO A 33 -10.97 6.57 9.00
N LYS A 34 -11.26 6.34 7.71
CA LYS A 34 -12.63 6.21 7.18
C LYS A 34 -13.24 4.81 7.34
N ALA A 35 -12.42 3.81 7.67
CA ALA A 35 -12.86 2.42 7.90
C ALA A 35 -12.10 1.80 9.09
N PRO A 36 -12.29 2.30 10.34
CA PRO A 36 -11.45 1.93 11.48
C PRO A 36 -11.45 0.44 11.82
N TRP A 37 -12.52 -0.27 11.43
CA TRP A 37 -12.64 -1.72 11.59
C TRP A 37 -11.55 -2.47 10.80
N ILE A 38 -11.08 -1.95 9.66
CA ILE A 38 -9.96 -2.55 8.92
C ILE A 38 -8.69 -2.55 9.77
N ASN A 39 -8.42 -1.45 10.48
CA ASN A 39 -7.27 -1.41 11.38
C ASN A 39 -7.40 -2.41 12.52
N HIS A 40 -8.56 -2.41 13.19
CA HIS A 40 -8.81 -3.27 14.35
C HIS A 40 -8.78 -4.77 14.00
N ASP A 41 -9.51 -5.17 12.96
CA ASP A 41 -9.77 -6.58 12.65
C ASP A 41 -8.74 -7.22 11.71
N PHE A 42 -7.92 -6.42 11.01
CA PHE A 42 -6.95 -6.93 10.03
C PHE A 42 -5.53 -6.39 10.25
N ILE A 43 -5.31 -5.06 10.21
CA ILE A 43 -3.95 -4.51 10.21
C ILE A 43 -3.25 -4.70 11.57
N ALA A 44 -3.98 -4.59 12.68
CA ALA A 44 -3.43 -4.75 14.02
C ALA A 44 -3.12 -6.20 14.38
N VAL A 45 -3.78 -7.16 13.73
CA VAL A 45 -3.74 -8.59 14.10
C VAL A 45 -3.04 -9.48 13.06
N ASP A 46 -2.80 -9.00 11.84
CA ASP A 46 -2.12 -9.74 10.77
C ASP A 46 -0.78 -9.09 10.36
N SER A 47 0.13 -9.94 9.88
CA SER A 47 1.36 -9.59 9.18
C SER A 47 1.14 -9.12 7.73
N LYS A 48 0.03 -9.51 7.08
CA LYS A 48 -0.29 -9.22 5.67
C LYS A 48 -0.95 -7.85 5.47
N LYS A 49 -0.37 -6.81 6.08
CA LYS A 49 -0.97 -5.46 6.18
C LYS A 49 -1.22 -4.78 4.83
N LEU A 50 -0.35 -5.02 3.85
CA LEU A 50 -0.51 -4.47 2.50
C LEU A 50 -1.74 -5.02 1.77
N GLY A 51 -2.29 -6.15 2.18
CA GLY A 51 -3.43 -6.79 1.54
C GLY A 51 -3.10 -8.04 0.73
N TRP A 52 -4.14 -8.62 0.14
CA TRP A 52 -4.15 -9.83 -0.67
C TRP A 52 -5.05 -9.64 -1.89
N MET A 53 -4.94 -10.52 -2.89
CA MET A 53 -5.68 -10.41 -4.16
C MET A 53 -5.43 -9.08 -4.89
N ILE A 54 -4.18 -8.59 -4.84
CA ILE A 54 -3.75 -7.36 -5.52
C ILE A 54 -3.51 -7.67 -7.00
N GLU A 55 -4.58 -7.61 -7.78
CA GLU A 55 -4.55 -7.73 -9.25
C GLU A 55 -4.55 -6.35 -9.95
N SER A 56 -5.07 -5.33 -9.28
CA SER A 56 -5.18 -3.95 -9.77
C SER A 56 -4.23 -3.05 -8.98
N LEU A 57 -3.39 -2.31 -9.70
CA LEU A 57 -2.54 -1.25 -9.15
C LEU A 57 -2.32 -0.18 -10.22
N GLU A 58 -2.63 1.06 -9.86
CA GLU A 58 -2.72 2.17 -10.80
C GLU A 58 -1.98 3.39 -10.22
N ILE A 59 -1.13 4.00 -11.04
CA ILE A 59 -0.56 5.32 -10.78
C ILE A 59 -1.34 6.32 -11.62
N ASN A 60 -1.79 7.41 -11.02
CA ASN A 60 -2.54 8.44 -11.73
C ASN A 60 -1.67 9.08 -12.83
N PRO A 61 -2.10 9.08 -14.11
CA PRO A 61 -1.30 9.62 -15.22
C PRO A 61 -1.11 11.15 -15.18
N PHE A 62 -1.83 11.86 -14.29
CA PHE A 62 -1.73 13.30 -14.11
C PHE A 62 -1.08 13.71 -12.79
N ASP A 63 -0.78 12.74 -11.92
CA ASP A 63 -0.19 12.97 -10.60
C ASP A 63 0.56 11.71 -10.14
N SER A 64 1.88 11.72 -10.25
CA SER A 64 2.73 10.57 -9.90
C SER A 64 2.68 10.20 -8.41
N ASP A 65 2.20 11.08 -7.54
CA ASP A 65 2.06 10.81 -6.11
C ASP A 65 0.75 10.11 -5.76
N HIS A 66 -0.29 10.25 -6.59
CA HIS A 66 -1.58 9.59 -6.41
C HIS A 66 -1.58 8.19 -7.03
N TRP A 67 -1.86 7.20 -6.19
CA TRP A 67 -1.90 5.79 -6.61
C TRP A 67 -2.94 5.01 -5.81
N LEU A 68 -3.50 3.99 -6.43
CA LEU A 68 -4.49 3.09 -5.85
C LEU A 68 -4.09 1.65 -6.13
N TYR A 69 -4.51 0.72 -5.27
CA TYR A 69 -4.46 -0.70 -5.54
C TYR A 69 -5.61 -1.43 -4.86
N GLY A 70 -6.19 -2.39 -5.57
CA GLY A 70 -7.28 -3.22 -5.07
C GLY A 70 -6.78 -4.35 -4.19
N THR A 71 -7.60 -4.74 -3.21
CA THR A 71 -7.40 -5.96 -2.41
C THR A 71 -8.72 -6.72 -2.32
N GLY A 72 -8.71 -7.93 -1.76
CA GLY A 72 -9.95 -8.64 -1.41
C GLY A 72 -10.72 -8.06 -0.23
N LEU A 73 -10.40 -6.83 0.22
CA LEU A 73 -11.00 -6.18 1.39
C LEU A 73 -11.41 -4.73 1.13
N THR A 74 -10.51 -3.95 0.53
CA THR A 74 -10.67 -2.51 0.28
C THR A 74 -9.85 -2.06 -0.93
N VAL A 75 -10.03 -0.81 -1.34
CA VAL A 75 -9.10 -0.07 -2.20
C VAL A 75 -8.15 0.73 -1.30
N PHE A 76 -6.88 0.37 -1.33
CA PHE A 76 -5.82 1.12 -0.65
C PHE A 76 -5.13 2.07 -1.64
N GLY A 77 -4.46 3.08 -1.13
CA GLY A 77 -3.66 3.98 -1.94
C GLY A 77 -3.07 5.12 -1.14
N GLY A 78 -2.49 6.09 -1.82
CA GLY A 78 -1.87 7.25 -1.17
C GLY A 78 -1.69 8.41 -2.13
N HIS A 79 -1.16 9.51 -1.59
CA HIS A 79 -0.93 10.78 -2.29
C HIS A 79 0.52 11.27 -2.12
N ASP A 80 1.46 10.35 -1.90
CA ASP A 80 2.88 10.66 -1.69
C ASP A 80 3.83 9.57 -2.22
N LEU A 81 3.44 8.88 -3.30
CA LEU A 81 4.17 7.71 -3.83
C LEU A 81 5.65 7.98 -4.14
N THR A 82 6.00 9.17 -4.64
CA THR A 82 7.39 9.47 -5.03
C THR A 82 8.34 9.61 -3.83
N ASN A 83 7.82 9.67 -2.60
CA ASN A 83 8.63 9.51 -1.39
C ASN A 83 9.39 8.16 -1.39
N TRP A 84 8.83 7.12 -2.01
CA TRP A 84 9.52 5.83 -2.17
C TRP A 84 10.87 6.01 -2.89
N ASP A 85 10.92 6.86 -3.93
CA ASP A 85 12.11 7.08 -4.76
C ASP A 85 13.26 7.73 -3.98
N SER A 86 12.93 8.47 -2.92
CA SER A 86 13.91 9.09 -2.00
C SER A 86 14.20 8.24 -0.76
N ASN A 87 13.79 6.95 -0.75
CA ASN A 87 13.85 6.06 0.40
C ASN A 87 13.11 6.58 1.65
N ALA A 88 12.17 7.50 1.47
CA ALA A 88 11.28 7.95 2.53
C ALA A 88 10.07 7.00 2.67
N THR A 89 9.40 7.08 3.82
CA THR A 89 8.16 6.33 4.08
C THR A 89 6.99 6.96 3.32
N ILE A 90 6.21 6.14 2.61
CA ILE A 90 4.94 6.55 1.99
C ILE A 90 3.77 6.31 2.95
N ASN A 91 2.67 7.02 2.76
CA ASN A 91 1.43 6.83 3.53
C ASN A 91 0.39 6.10 2.67
N ILE A 92 -0.17 5.03 3.23
CA ILE A 92 -1.23 4.24 2.61
C ILE A 92 -2.50 4.39 3.45
N GLU A 93 -3.61 4.67 2.80
CA GLU A 93 -4.93 4.76 3.41
C GLU A 93 -5.96 3.90 2.68
N SER A 94 -7.00 3.47 3.40
CA SER A 94 -8.20 2.92 2.76
C SER A 94 -8.99 4.06 2.12
N LEU A 95 -9.03 4.09 0.79
CA LEU A 95 -9.65 5.13 -0.05
C LEU A 95 -10.94 4.64 -0.74
N ALA A 96 -11.59 3.64 -0.15
CA ALA A 96 -12.83 3.03 -0.66
C ALA A 96 -14.10 3.69 -0.12
N ASP A 97 -14.05 4.93 0.37
CA ASP A 97 -15.26 5.58 0.89
C ASP A 97 -16.35 5.73 -0.16
N GLY A 98 -17.55 5.21 0.14
CA GLY A 98 -18.68 5.15 -0.78
C GLY A 98 -18.79 3.83 -1.57
N ILE A 99 -17.83 2.91 -1.44
CA ILE A 99 -17.91 1.56 -2.00
C ILE A 99 -18.46 0.60 -0.93
N GLU A 100 -19.55 -0.09 -1.25
CA GLU A 100 -20.16 -1.10 -0.38
C GLU A 100 -20.34 -2.39 -1.18
N GLU A 101 -19.62 -3.45 -0.76
CA GLU A 101 -19.71 -4.79 -1.34
C GLU A 101 -20.27 -5.75 -0.28
N PHE A 102 -21.58 -5.67 -0.06
CA PHE A 102 -22.32 -6.57 0.82
C PHE A 102 -23.55 -7.11 0.09
N ALA A 103 -23.96 -8.33 0.44
CA ALA A 103 -25.15 -8.99 -0.11
C ALA A 103 -26.37 -8.84 0.80
#